data_AF-A0A1F8T9Y1-F1
#
_entry.id   AF-A0A1F8T9Y1-F1
#
_cell.length_a   1.000
_cell.length_b   1.000
_cell.length_c   1.000
_cell.angle_alpha   90.00
_cell.angle_beta   90.00
_cell.angle_gamma   90.00
#
_symmetry.space_group_name_H-M   'P 1'
#
loop_
_entity.id
_entity.type
_entity.pdbx_description
1 polymer ?
#
loop_
_entity_poly.entity_id
_entity_poly.type
_entity_poly.pdbx_seq_one_letter_code
_entity_poly.pdbx_strand_id
1 'polypeptide(L)'
;MILFRSVPGEAPFLWESGGAQPAGRWHRAGEGPAHYLADTPDGAWAEFLRHEEITDPAELGNVRRTMWAVALSDDLAPRSPRLGRRTVTGEVGSYAACQAEAARLRAAGAQAIVAPSAALREGEARGWRVEDGIQPGPPRDGRVIVLFGPRPDLVAWRAAVGARPDDALLTKVRHFRRR
;
A
#
# COMPACT_ATOMS: atom_id res chain seq x y z
N MET A 1 13.71 5.29 -6.17
CA MET A 1 13.44 4.51 -4.93
C MET A 1 12.80 3.14 -5.21
N ILE A 2 12.87 2.16 -4.30
CA ILE A 2 12.17 0.85 -4.41
C ILE A 2 10.89 0.84 -3.56
N LEU A 3 9.79 0.37 -4.15
CA LEU A 3 8.48 0.21 -3.50
C LEU A 3 8.00 -1.24 -3.61
N PHE A 4 6.98 -1.60 -2.84
CA PHE A 4 6.49 -2.97 -2.71
C PHE A 4 5.00 -3.07 -3.00
N ARG A 5 4.60 -4.14 -3.67
CA ARG A 5 3.19 -4.43 -3.95
C ARG A 5 2.94 -5.93 -3.93
N SER A 6 1.90 -6.35 -3.22
CA SER A 6 1.44 -7.74 -3.16
C SER A 6 0.21 -7.94 -4.05
N VAL A 7 0.27 -8.92 -4.96
CA VAL A 7 -0.81 -9.26 -5.89
C VAL A 7 -1.16 -10.76 -5.81
N PRO A 8 -2.41 -11.16 -6.12
CA PRO A 8 -2.77 -12.57 -6.10
C PRO A 8 -2.07 -13.35 -7.22
N GLY A 9 -1.55 -14.54 -6.90
CA GLY A 9 -1.00 -15.48 -7.89
C GLY A 9 0.01 -14.85 -8.85
N GLU A 10 -0.21 -15.06 -10.15
CA GLU A 10 0.63 -14.53 -11.25
C GLU A 10 0.09 -13.23 -11.85
N ALA A 11 -0.84 -12.55 -11.17
CA ALA A 11 -1.39 -11.30 -11.65
C ALA A 11 -0.27 -10.27 -11.90
N PRO A 12 -0.39 -9.43 -12.94
CA PRO A 12 0.58 -8.38 -13.21
C PRO A 12 0.68 -7.42 -12.03
N PHE A 13 1.88 -6.89 -11.78
CA PHE A 13 2.13 -5.97 -10.67
C PHE A 13 1.42 -4.62 -10.84
N LEU A 14 0.96 -4.29 -12.06
CA LEU A 14 0.18 -3.10 -12.35
C LEU A 14 -1.10 -3.46 -13.11
N TRP A 15 -2.11 -2.61 -12.97
CA TRP A 15 -3.29 -2.61 -13.82
C TRP A 15 -2.95 -2.05 -15.21
N GLU A 16 -3.32 -2.76 -16.28
CA GLU A 16 -3.19 -2.22 -17.64
C GLU A 16 -4.25 -1.15 -17.93
N SER A 17 -5.47 -1.33 -17.38
CA SER A 17 -6.57 -0.39 -17.50
C SER A 17 -7.34 -0.26 -16.18
N GLY A 18 -8.07 0.86 -16.03
CA GLY A 18 -8.82 1.18 -14.82
C GLY A 18 -10.29 0.77 -14.82
N GLY A 19 -10.84 0.34 -15.96
CA GLY A 19 -12.29 0.20 -16.15
C GLY A 19 -12.93 -0.80 -15.17
N ALA A 20 -12.22 -1.88 -14.84
CA ALA A 20 -12.66 -2.90 -13.90
C ALA A 20 -12.03 -2.77 -12.50
N GLN A 21 -11.18 -1.76 -12.26
CA GLN A 21 -10.54 -1.61 -10.96
C GLN A 21 -11.56 -1.12 -9.91
N PRO A 22 -11.77 -1.85 -8.80
CA PRO A 22 -12.64 -1.40 -7.72
C PRO A 22 -12.13 -0.10 -7.09
N ALA A 23 -13.05 0.75 -6.64
CA ALA A 23 -12.71 1.99 -5.95
C ALA A 23 -11.82 1.72 -4.72
N GLY A 24 -10.89 2.63 -4.46
CA GLY A 24 -10.05 2.60 -3.26
C GLY A 24 -10.05 3.94 -2.53
N ARG A 25 -9.19 4.06 -1.51
CA ARG A 25 -9.09 5.28 -0.71
C ARG A 25 -8.77 6.52 -1.55
N TRP A 26 -7.99 6.38 -2.62
CA TRP A 26 -7.43 7.50 -3.41
C TRP A 26 -7.92 7.56 -4.87
N HIS A 27 -8.91 6.73 -5.23
CA HIS A 27 -9.58 6.82 -6.53
C HIS A 27 -11.01 6.23 -6.44
N ARG A 28 -11.93 6.77 -7.22
CA ARG A 28 -13.29 6.23 -7.38
C ARG A 28 -13.31 5.13 -8.44
N ALA A 29 -14.41 4.37 -8.48
CA ALA A 29 -14.68 3.45 -9.57
C ALA A 29 -14.64 4.22 -10.91
N GLY A 30 -13.94 3.65 -11.90
CA GLY A 30 -13.75 4.28 -13.21
C GLY A 30 -12.66 5.35 -13.28
N GLU A 31 -12.06 5.77 -12.16
CA GLU A 31 -10.93 6.74 -12.17
C GLU A 31 -9.55 6.08 -12.32
N GLY A 32 -9.50 4.74 -12.43
CA GLY A 32 -8.25 4.00 -12.57
C GLY A 32 -7.58 4.13 -13.95
N PRO A 33 -6.42 3.50 -14.16
CA PRO A 33 -5.75 2.67 -13.18
C PRO A 33 -5.06 3.52 -12.09
N ALA A 34 -5.12 3.01 -10.85
CA ALA A 34 -4.47 3.58 -9.69
C ALA A 34 -3.65 2.49 -8.97
N HIS A 35 -2.35 2.72 -8.83
CA HIS A 35 -1.42 1.71 -8.32
C HIS A 35 -1.00 2.06 -6.91
N TYR A 36 -1.44 1.29 -5.93
CA TYR A 36 -1.03 1.41 -4.54
C TYR A 36 0.24 0.58 -4.35
N LEU A 37 1.29 1.24 -3.86
CA LEU A 37 2.54 0.61 -3.48
C LEU A 37 2.92 1.10 -2.08
N ALA A 38 3.58 0.25 -1.30
CA ALA A 38 4.10 0.60 0.00
C ALA A 38 5.61 0.83 -0.07
N ASP A 39 6.15 1.62 0.84
CA ASP A 39 7.58 1.85 0.96
C ASP A 39 8.33 0.76 1.76
N THR A 40 7.61 -0.28 2.22
CA THR A 40 8.15 -1.48 2.87
C THR A 40 7.34 -2.74 2.49
N PRO A 41 7.93 -3.94 2.55
CA PRO A 41 7.19 -5.19 2.39
C PRO A 41 6.07 -5.34 3.43
N ASP A 42 6.35 -5.04 4.71
CA ASP A 42 5.35 -5.05 5.79
C ASP A 42 4.19 -4.10 5.51
N GLY A 43 4.46 -2.92 4.94
CA GLY A 43 3.41 -2.00 4.51
C GLY A 43 2.53 -2.59 3.40
N ALA A 44 3.12 -3.25 2.40
CA ALA A 44 2.37 -3.86 1.30
C ALA A 44 1.49 -5.02 1.79
N TRP A 45 2.02 -5.82 2.72
CA TRP A 45 1.26 -6.88 3.38
C TRP A 45 0.16 -6.32 4.29
N ALA A 46 0.44 -5.27 5.07
CA ALA A 46 -0.54 -4.66 5.94
C ALA A 46 -1.75 -4.13 5.16
N GLU A 47 -1.53 -3.46 4.01
CA GLU A 47 -2.63 -3.00 3.15
C GLU A 47 -3.47 -4.17 2.64
N PHE A 48 -2.85 -5.30 2.27
CA PHE A 48 -3.57 -6.53 1.92
C PHE A 48 -4.38 -7.08 3.10
N LEU A 49 -3.76 -7.26 4.28
CA LEU A 49 -4.42 -7.80 5.48
C LEU A 49 -5.59 -6.92 5.94
N ARG A 50 -5.44 -5.59 5.86
CA ARG A 50 -6.53 -4.66 6.16
C ARG A 50 -7.65 -4.75 5.13
N HIS A 51 -7.32 -4.89 3.85
CA HIS A 51 -8.31 -4.92 2.77
C HIS A 51 -9.17 -6.19 2.80
N GLU A 52 -8.54 -7.35 3.03
CA GLU A 52 -9.24 -8.63 3.16
C GLU A 52 -9.81 -8.88 4.57
N GLU A 53 -9.61 -7.94 5.50
CA GLU A 53 -10.04 -8.04 6.91
C GLU A 53 -9.52 -9.30 7.64
N ILE A 54 -8.36 -9.82 7.21
CA ILE A 54 -7.74 -11.01 7.81
C ILE A 54 -7.16 -10.65 9.18
N THR A 55 -7.73 -11.22 10.24
CA THR A 55 -7.30 -10.99 11.63
C THR A 55 -6.83 -12.25 12.34
N ASP A 56 -7.16 -13.43 11.81
CA ASP A 56 -6.80 -14.72 12.41
C ASP A 56 -5.51 -15.27 11.77
N PRO A 57 -4.47 -15.59 12.55
CA PRO A 57 -3.26 -16.25 12.06
C PRO A 57 -3.53 -17.52 11.23
N ALA A 58 -4.58 -18.28 11.55
CA ALA A 58 -4.93 -19.50 10.81
C ALA A 58 -5.26 -19.21 9.33
N GLU A 59 -5.86 -18.05 9.03
CA GLU A 59 -6.19 -17.63 7.67
C GLU A 59 -4.93 -17.36 6.82
N LEU A 60 -3.81 -16.98 7.45
CA LEU A 60 -2.55 -16.72 6.75
C LEU A 60 -1.98 -17.98 6.08
N GLY A 61 -2.33 -19.17 6.57
CA GLY A 61 -1.94 -20.45 5.98
C GLY A 61 -2.41 -20.62 4.53
N ASN A 62 -3.52 -19.96 4.16
CA ASN A 62 -4.13 -20.00 2.83
C ASN A 62 -3.63 -18.90 1.90
N VAL A 63 -2.89 -17.91 2.41
CA VAL A 63 -2.40 -16.79 1.61
C VAL A 63 -1.28 -17.26 0.69
N ARG A 64 -1.47 -17.10 -0.63
CA ARG A 64 -0.44 -17.32 -1.66
C ARG A 64 -0.43 -16.13 -2.63
N ARG A 65 0.55 -15.26 -2.48
CA ARG A 65 0.65 -14.02 -3.26
C ARG A 65 2.06 -13.80 -3.79
N THR A 66 2.17 -12.99 -4.83
CA THR A 66 3.45 -12.53 -5.35
C THR A 66 3.76 -11.16 -4.79
N MET A 67 4.92 -11.03 -4.15
CA MET A 67 5.49 -9.75 -3.74
C MET A 67 6.38 -9.23 -4.86
N TRP A 68 6.10 -8.01 -5.31
CA TRP A 68 6.91 -7.30 -6.29
C TRP A 68 7.69 -6.18 -5.61
N ALA A 69 8.98 -6.07 -5.95
CA ALA A 69 9.78 -4.87 -5.72
C ALA A 69 9.75 -4.04 -7.00
N VAL A 70 9.26 -2.81 -6.93
CA VAL A 70 9.02 -1.92 -8.07
C VAL A 70 9.96 -0.73 -7.99
N ALA A 71 10.75 -0.50 -9.03
CA ALA A 71 11.58 0.70 -9.12
C ALA A 71 10.71 1.89 -9.52
N LEU A 72 10.80 2.95 -8.72
CA LEU A 72 10.22 4.25 -9.02
C LEU A 72 11.35 5.23 -9.33
N SER A 73 11.25 5.95 -10.45
CA SER A 73 12.20 7.02 -10.79
C SER A 73 12.22 8.08 -9.69
N ASP A 74 13.40 8.60 -9.38
CA ASP A 74 13.57 9.69 -8.41
C ASP A 74 13.06 11.03 -8.96
N ASP A 75 12.86 11.15 -10.28
CA ASP A 75 12.25 12.33 -10.91
C ASP A 75 10.74 12.42 -10.67
N LEU A 76 10.11 11.29 -10.29
CA LEU A 76 8.71 11.33 -9.91
C LEU A 76 8.59 11.98 -8.53
N ALA A 77 7.82 13.06 -8.46
CA ALA A 77 7.55 13.78 -7.22
C ALA A 77 6.11 13.56 -6.73
N PRO A 78 5.83 12.51 -5.92
CA PRO A 78 4.53 12.31 -5.32
C PRO A 78 4.09 13.52 -4.48
N ARG A 79 2.84 13.96 -4.64
CA ARG A 79 2.28 15.06 -3.86
C ARG A 79 1.63 14.57 -2.58
N SER A 80 1.83 15.30 -1.49
CA SER A 80 1.14 15.00 -0.23
C SER A 80 -0.28 15.56 -0.23
N PRO A 81 -1.28 14.79 0.22
CA PRO A 81 -2.65 15.29 0.40
C PRO A 81 -2.73 16.29 1.54
N ARG A 82 -3.56 17.32 1.39
CA ARG A 82 -3.84 18.31 2.45
C ARG A 82 -4.99 17.86 3.34
N LEU A 83 -4.85 16.66 3.91
CA LEU A 83 -5.83 16.04 4.79
C LEU A 83 -5.20 15.68 6.13
N GLY A 84 -5.98 15.79 7.21
CA GLY A 84 -5.52 15.40 8.55
C GLY A 84 -5.27 13.90 8.67
N ARG A 85 -4.38 13.51 9.59
CA ARG A 85 -3.96 12.10 9.83
C ARG A 85 -5.15 11.17 10.09
N ARG A 86 -6.18 11.65 10.80
CA ARG A 86 -7.43 10.90 11.04
C ARG A 86 -8.20 10.57 9.77
N THR A 87 -8.18 11.46 8.78
CA THR A 87 -8.86 11.24 7.50
C THR A 87 -8.07 10.26 6.64
N VAL A 88 -6.76 10.46 6.49
CA VAL A 88 -5.95 9.61 5.61
C VAL A 88 -5.81 8.17 6.12
N THR A 89 -5.87 7.95 7.43
CA THR A 89 -5.77 6.61 8.04
C THR A 89 -7.12 6.01 8.47
N GLY A 90 -8.21 6.78 8.32
CA GLY A 90 -9.53 6.46 8.86
C GLY A 90 -10.25 5.29 8.19
N GLU A 91 -11.45 5.00 8.69
CA GLU A 91 -12.35 3.96 8.18
C GLU A 91 -12.82 4.23 6.73
N VAL A 92 -13.60 3.32 6.15
CA VAL A 92 -14.20 3.47 4.80
C VAL A 92 -14.96 4.80 4.64
N GLY A 93 -15.59 5.31 5.70
CA GLY A 93 -16.29 6.60 5.68
C GLY A 93 -15.39 7.81 5.35
N SER A 94 -14.07 7.68 5.46
CA SER A 94 -13.11 8.72 5.09
C SER A 94 -12.74 8.74 3.59
N TYR A 95 -13.17 7.73 2.82
CA TYR A 95 -12.74 7.55 1.43
C TYR A 95 -13.22 8.70 0.54
N ALA A 96 -14.44 9.19 0.73
CA ALA A 96 -14.97 10.29 -0.08
C ALA A 96 -14.08 11.55 -0.03
N ALA A 97 -13.57 11.89 1.17
CA ALA A 97 -12.66 13.01 1.35
C ALA A 97 -11.28 12.74 0.71
N CYS A 98 -10.74 11.53 0.88
CA CYS A 98 -9.47 11.13 0.29
C CYS A 98 -9.54 11.11 -1.26
N GLN A 99 -10.62 10.61 -1.83
CA GLN A 99 -10.88 10.56 -3.27
C GLN A 99 -11.07 11.96 -3.86
N ALA A 100 -11.78 12.85 -3.17
CA ALA A 100 -11.91 14.26 -3.57
C ALA A 100 -10.55 14.97 -3.59
N GLU A 101 -9.71 14.76 -2.57
CA GLU A 101 -8.37 15.34 -2.55
C GLU A 101 -7.46 14.75 -3.64
N ALA A 102 -7.53 13.45 -3.90
CA ALA A 102 -6.79 12.84 -5.00
C ALA A 102 -7.22 13.40 -6.36
N ALA A 103 -8.52 13.57 -6.59
CA ALA A 103 -9.04 14.19 -7.80
C ALA A 103 -8.53 15.63 -7.98
N ARG A 104 -8.53 16.43 -6.89
CA ARG A 104 -7.98 17.79 -6.89
C ARG A 104 -6.49 17.80 -7.23
N LEU A 105 -5.71 16.89 -6.65
CA LEU A 105 -4.28 16.78 -6.93
C LEU A 105 -4.01 16.37 -8.38
N ARG A 106 -4.77 15.41 -8.93
CA ARG A 106 -4.68 14.99 -10.34
C ARG A 106 -5.04 16.14 -11.29
N ALA A 107 -6.10 16.89 -11.01
CA ALA A 107 -6.48 18.07 -11.79
C ALA A 107 -5.38 19.14 -11.79
N ALA A 108 -4.57 19.20 -10.73
CA ALA A 108 -3.38 20.05 -10.65
C ALA A 108 -2.09 19.41 -11.22
N GLY A 109 -2.21 18.33 -11.98
CA GLY A 109 -1.11 17.65 -12.67
C GLY A 109 -0.31 16.65 -11.82
N ALA A 110 -0.80 16.24 -10.65
CA ALA A 110 -0.12 15.22 -9.86
C ALA A 110 -0.23 13.84 -10.53
N GLN A 111 0.92 13.23 -10.84
CA GLN A 111 1.00 11.85 -11.33
C GLN A 111 1.01 10.80 -10.22
N ALA A 112 1.33 11.23 -9.00
CA ALA A 112 1.35 10.37 -7.83
C ALA A 112 1.02 11.15 -6.56
N ILE A 113 0.56 10.43 -5.54
CA ILE A 113 0.48 10.91 -4.17
C ILE A 113 1.31 10.06 -3.22
N VAL A 114 1.75 10.67 -2.13
CA VAL A 114 2.34 9.97 -0.97
C VAL A 114 1.53 10.29 0.26
N ALA A 115 1.15 9.27 1.01
CA ALA A 115 0.39 9.39 2.25
C ALA A 115 0.91 8.40 3.30
N PRO A 116 0.65 8.64 4.60
CA PRO A 116 0.86 7.62 5.63
C PRO A 116 0.08 6.35 5.27
N SER A 117 0.65 5.18 5.56
CA SER A 117 -0.09 3.92 5.47
C SER A 117 -1.30 4.00 6.39
N ALA A 118 -2.46 3.68 5.82
CA ALA A 118 -3.66 3.55 6.61
C ALA A 118 -3.60 2.21 7.38
N ALA A 119 -3.07 1.17 6.75
CA ALA A 119 -3.07 -0.16 7.32
C ALA A 119 -2.04 -0.38 8.42
N LEU A 120 -0.85 0.19 8.32
CA LEU A 120 0.20 -0.05 9.32
C LEU A 120 0.09 0.95 10.50
N ARG A 121 0.26 0.47 11.73
CA ARG A 121 0.35 1.33 12.92
C ARG A 121 1.59 2.23 12.86
N GLU A 122 1.51 3.35 13.58
CA GLU A 122 2.61 4.32 13.69
C GLU A 122 3.86 3.67 14.27
N GLY A 123 5.02 3.97 13.68
CA GLY A 123 6.30 3.38 14.08
C GLY A 123 6.51 1.90 13.68
N GLU A 124 5.47 1.19 13.23
CA GLU A 124 5.53 -0.25 12.95
C GLU A 124 6.14 -0.62 11.58
N ALA A 125 6.48 0.35 10.73
CA ALA A 125 7.21 0.12 9.47
C ALA A 125 8.72 0.01 9.68
N ARG A 126 9.13 -0.31 10.92
CA ARG A 126 10.51 -0.52 11.31
C ARG A 126 11.09 -1.73 10.57
N GLY A 127 12.35 -1.64 10.18
CA GLY A 127 13.10 -2.76 9.64
C GLY A 127 13.73 -3.60 10.75
N TRP A 128 14.75 -4.36 10.37
CA TRP A 128 15.59 -5.14 11.27
C TRP A 128 17.04 -4.68 11.12
N ARG A 129 17.83 -4.82 12.18
CA ARG A 129 19.28 -4.61 12.17
C ARG A 129 19.99 -5.81 12.80
N VAL A 130 21.27 -5.97 12.49
CA VAL A 130 22.10 -7.02 13.08
C VAL A 130 23.01 -6.40 14.14
N GLU A 131 22.75 -6.73 15.39
CA GLU A 131 23.51 -6.33 16.58
C GLU A 131 23.21 -7.37 17.66
N ASP A 132 24.17 -8.27 17.93
CA ASP A 132 23.99 -9.43 18.81
C ASP A 132 22.75 -10.27 18.43
N GLY A 133 22.63 -10.58 17.14
CA GLY A 133 21.46 -11.23 16.55
C GLY A 133 20.57 -10.24 15.79
N ILE A 134 19.34 -10.66 15.49
CA ILE A 134 18.37 -9.83 14.77
C ILE A 134 17.61 -8.98 15.79
N GLN A 135 17.74 -7.66 15.67
CA GLN A 135 17.08 -6.68 16.53
C GLN A 135 16.12 -5.81 15.70
N PRO A 136 15.03 -5.31 16.30
CA PRO A 136 14.21 -4.29 15.64
C PRO A 136 15.03 -3.06 15.29
N GLY A 137 14.84 -2.55 14.07
CA GLY A 137 15.37 -1.25 13.67
C GLY A 137 14.61 -0.09 14.34
N PRO A 138 15.07 1.16 14.11
CA PRO A 138 14.39 2.35 14.62
C PRO A 138 12.91 2.41 14.18
N PRO A 139 12.00 2.94 15.03
CA PRO A 139 10.61 3.15 14.65
C PRO A 139 10.50 3.97 13.36
N ARG A 140 9.60 3.55 12.46
CA ARG A 140 9.36 4.26 11.21
C ARG A 140 7.88 4.19 10.82
N ASP A 141 7.35 5.31 10.33
CA ASP A 141 6.02 5.34 9.75
C ASP A 141 6.04 4.82 8.32
N GLY A 142 5.11 3.91 8.03
CA GLY A 142 4.92 3.37 6.69
C GLY A 142 4.24 4.39 5.79
N ARG A 143 4.59 4.38 4.51
CA ARG A 143 3.99 5.25 3.49
C ARG A 143 3.41 4.41 2.37
N VAL A 144 2.29 4.89 1.85
CA VAL A 144 1.69 4.40 0.60
C VAL A 144 1.88 5.47 -0.45
N ILE A 145 2.39 5.04 -1.60
CA ILE A 145 2.49 5.83 -2.81
C ILE A 145 1.39 5.33 -3.74
N VAL A 146 0.55 6.23 -4.24
CA VAL A 146 -0.45 5.90 -5.25
C VAL A 146 -0.08 6.58 -6.56
N LEU A 147 0.17 5.77 -7.58
CA LEU A 147 0.47 6.23 -8.94
C LEU A 147 -0.82 6.25 -9.75
N PHE A 148 -1.03 7.30 -10.55
CA PHE A 148 -2.22 7.44 -11.39
C PHE A 148 -1.91 7.23 -12.86
N GLY A 149 -2.86 6.60 -13.55
CA GLY A 149 -2.77 6.32 -14.99
C GLY A 149 -1.84 5.15 -15.33
N PRO A 150 -1.81 4.74 -16.60
CA PRO A 150 -0.95 3.66 -17.06
C PRO A 150 0.52 3.96 -16.79
N ARG A 151 1.28 2.95 -16.36
CA ARG A 151 2.71 3.06 -16.01
C ARG A 151 3.57 2.01 -16.74
N PRO A 152 3.62 2.03 -18.09
CA PRO A 152 4.44 1.10 -18.86
C PRO A 152 5.95 1.33 -18.66
N ASP A 153 6.32 2.47 -18.08
CA ASP A 153 7.68 2.87 -17.75
C ASP A 153 8.29 2.12 -16.56
N LEU A 154 7.46 1.51 -15.70
CA LEU A 154 7.93 0.93 -14.45
C LEU A 154 8.48 -0.48 -14.64
N VAL A 155 9.60 -0.74 -13.99
CA VAL A 155 10.24 -2.06 -13.92
C VAL A 155 10.05 -2.62 -12.51
N ALA A 156 9.75 -3.91 -12.43
CA ALA A 156 9.61 -4.62 -11.17
C ALA A 156 10.28 -6.00 -11.21
N TRP A 157 10.67 -6.47 -10.03
CA TRP A 157 11.24 -7.80 -9.82
C TRP A 157 10.34 -8.59 -8.87
N ARG A 158 10.13 -9.87 -9.16
CA ARG A 158 9.48 -10.79 -8.23
C ARG A 158 10.40 -10.97 -7.03
N ALA A 159 10.02 -10.40 -5.90
CA ALA A 159 10.76 -10.55 -4.65
C ALA A 159 10.39 -11.86 -3.94
N ALA A 160 9.14 -12.31 -4.07
CA ALA A 160 8.69 -13.61 -3.57
C ALA A 160 7.45 -14.10 -4.33
N VAL A 161 7.29 -15.42 -4.50
CA VAL A 161 6.15 -16.08 -5.16
C VAL A 161 5.56 -17.14 -4.23
N GLY A 162 4.23 -17.26 -4.19
CA GLY A 162 3.55 -18.17 -3.26
C GLY A 162 3.75 -17.75 -1.79
N ALA A 163 4.04 -16.47 -1.56
CA ALA A 163 4.39 -15.93 -0.25
C ALA A 163 3.17 -15.60 0.60
N ARG A 164 3.40 -15.52 1.91
CA ARG A 164 2.48 -15.04 2.94
C ARG A 164 3.21 -14.07 3.88
N PRO A 165 2.50 -13.15 4.55
CA PRO A 165 3.12 -12.32 5.58
C PRO A 165 3.49 -13.15 6.82
N ASP A 166 4.40 -12.60 7.62
CA ASP A 166 4.70 -13.10 8.96
C ASP A 166 3.50 -12.89 9.90
N ASP A 167 3.23 -13.86 10.77
CA ASP A 167 2.09 -13.85 11.68
C ASP A 167 2.12 -12.64 12.63
N ALA A 168 3.32 -12.20 13.05
CA ALA A 168 3.48 -11.06 13.94
C ALA A 168 2.99 -9.75 13.30
N LEU A 169 2.90 -9.68 11.96
CA LEU A 169 2.40 -8.50 11.26
C LEU A 169 0.94 -8.19 11.63
N LEU A 170 0.11 -9.19 11.93
CA LEU A 170 -1.30 -8.98 12.30
C LEU A 170 -1.45 -8.01 13.47
N THR A 171 -0.54 -8.08 14.45
CA THR A 171 -0.55 -7.19 15.62
C THR A 171 -0.21 -5.73 15.29
N LYS A 172 0.42 -5.50 14.14
CA LYS A 172 0.86 -4.18 13.65
C LYS A 172 -0.17 -3.52 12.71
N VAL A 173 -1.19 -4.25 12.27
CA VAL A 173 -2.23 -3.74 11.36
C VAL A 173 -3.31 -2.95 12.12
N ARG A 174 -3.82 -1.89 11.50
CA ARG A 174 -5.02 -1.16 11.85
C ARG A 174 -6.18 -1.70 11.02
N HIS A 175 -6.87 -2.70 11.55
CA HIS A 175 -8.09 -3.23 10.92
C HIS A 175 -9.24 -2.22 10.98
N PHE A 176 -10.18 -2.34 10.05
CA PHE A 176 -11.43 -1.60 10.15
C PHE A 176 -12.16 -2.01 11.44
N ARG A 177 -12.85 -1.06 12.06
CA ARG A 177 -13.69 -1.38 13.21
C ARG A 177 -14.91 -2.17 12.70
N ARG A 178 -15.10 -3.40 13.21
CA ARG A 178 -16.36 -4.13 13.01
C ARG A 178 -17.51 -3.24 13.51
N ARG A 179 -18.53 -3.06 12.66
CA ARG A 179 -19.76 -2.33 13.02
C ARG A 179 -20.63 -3.18 13.95
#